data_AF-A0A350UXW5-F1
#
_entry.id   AF-A0A350UXW5-F1
#
_cell.length_a   1.000
_cell.length_b   1.000
_cell.length_c   1.000
_cell.angle_alpha   90.00
_cell.angle_beta   90.00
_cell.angle_gamma   90.00
#
_symmetry.space_group_name_H-M   'P 1'
#
loop_
_entity.id
_entity.type
_entity.pdbx_description
1 polymer ?
#
loop_
_entity_poly.entity_id
_entity_poly.type
_entity_poly.pdbx_seq_one_letter_code
_entity_poly.pdbx_strand_id
1 'polypeptide(L)'
;MKLIASSFFLLLFALTMSNVVISGERTVVNKSGENVTGLMVAPAGTNSWNSVYQGSFTNGQKMSFSYEETSGNCVVNVKFINGNGKEYLLENIDLCASNEIVLTTTESTNVESIDVPVIKR
;
A
#
# COMPACT_ATOMS: atom_id res chain seq x y z
N MET A 1 -13.24 67.02 -4.37
CA MET A 1 -13.45 65.63 -4.79
C MET A 1 -12.45 65.26 -5.89
N LYS A 2 -11.40 64.51 -5.56
CA LYS A 2 -10.53 63.83 -6.54
C LYS A 2 -10.11 62.49 -5.91
N LEU A 3 -10.26 61.45 -6.73
CA LEU A 3 -10.35 60.05 -6.35
C LEU A 3 -9.07 59.52 -5.71
N ILE A 4 -9.24 58.79 -4.61
CA ILE A 4 -8.23 57.96 -3.98
C ILE A 4 -8.00 56.77 -4.92
N ALA A 5 -6.86 56.76 -5.63
CA ALA A 5 -6.42 55.60 -6.39
C ALA A 5 -6.03 54.50 -5.38
N SER A 6 -7.00 53.65 -5.07
CA SER A 6 -6.83 52.48 -4.22
C SER A 6 -5.98 51.46 -4.98
N SER A 7 -4.67 51.46 -4.72
CA SER A 7 -3.77 50.40 -5.17
C SER A 7 -4.22 49.07 -4.59
N PHE A 8 -4.91 48.29 -5.43
CA PHE A 8 -5.19 46.88 -5.20
C PHE A 8 -3.86 46.13 -5.17
N PHE A 9 -3.37 45.85 -3.97
CA PHE A 9 -2.27 44.92 -3.74
C PHE A 9 -2.79 43.51 -4.04
N LEU A 10 -2.64 43.09 -5.29
CA LEU A 10 -2.96 41.75 -5.78
C LEU A 10 -1.93 40.76 -5.18
N LEU A 11 -2.20 40.31 -3.94
CA LEU A 11 -1.54 39.18 -3.30
C LEU A 11 -1.93 37.91 -4.07
N LEU A 12 -1.15 37.57 -5.10
CA LEU A 12 -1.18 36.26 -5.75
C LEU A 12 -0.61 35.25 -4.74
N PHE A 13 -1.48 34.65 -3.94
CA PHE A 13 -1.11 33.53 -3.08
C PHE A 13 -0.94 32.30 -3.97
N ALA A 14 0.29 32.05 -4.42
CA ALA A 14 0.64 30.81 -5.12
C ALA A 14 0.50 29.65 -4.14
N LEU A 15 -0.67 28.99 -4.14
CA LEU A 15 -0.89 27.72 -3.46
C LEU A 15 -0.05 26.67 -4.20
N THR A 16 1.17 26.46 -3.73
CA THR A 16 1.97 25.31 -4.13
C THR A 16 1.26 24.06 -3.62
N MET A 17 0.74 23.24 -4.53
CA MET A 17 0.32 21.87 -4.20
C MET A 17 1.58 21.10 -3.82
N SER A 18 1.90 21.04 -2.53
CA SER A 18 2.96 20.18 -2.03
C SER A 18 2.50 18.74 -2.21
N ASN A 19 3.14 18.01 -3.13
CA ASN A 19 3.00 16.55 -3.17
C ASN A 19 3.53 16.02 -1.84
N VAL A 20 2.66 15.39 -1.05
CA VAL A 20 3.08 14.72 0.18
C VAL A 20 3.85 13.48 -0.24
N VAL A 21 5.18 13.54 -0.13
CA VAL A 21 6.02 12.36 -0.28
C VAL A 21 5.91 11.57 1.00
N ILE A 22 5.38 10.35 0.90
CA ILE A 22 5.43 9.38 1.98
C ILE A 22 6.69 8.55 1.74
N SER A 23 7.78 8.94 2.40
CA SER A 23 9.05 8.22 2.42
C SER A 23 9.29 7.66 3.81
N GLY A 24 9.67 6.38 3.92
CA GLY A 24 10.06 5.83 5.20
C GLY A 24 10.37 4.35 5.17
N GLU A 25 11.02 3.91 6.23
CA GLU A 25 11.28 2.49 6.49
C GLU A 25 9.98 1.79 6.91
N ARG A 26 9.69 0.68 6.23
CA ARG A 26 8.53 -0.18 6.46
C ARG A 26 9.00 -1.55 6.89
N THR A 27 8.28 -2.17 7.82
CA THR A 27 8.58 -3.50 8.31
C THR A 27 7.60 -4.51 7.70
N VAL A 28 8.11 -5.65 7.28
CA VAL A 28 7.32 -6.80 6.85
C VAL A 28 7.57 -7.92 7.83
N VAL A 29 6.51 -8.57 8.29
CA VAL A 29 6.58 -9.73 9.19
C VAL A 29 6.04 -10.95 8.47
N ASN A 30 6.83 -12.01 8.38
CA ASN A 30 6.34 -13.27 7.84
C ASN A 30 5.49 -13.97 8.90
N LYS A 31 4.18 -14.05 8.70
CA LYS A 31 3.27 -14.90 9.48
C LYS A 31 2.48 -15.85 8.56
N SER A 32 3.04 -16.14 7.38
CA SER A 32 2.42 -16.95 6.35
C SER A 32 2.37 -18.45 6.71
N GLY A 33 3.19 -18.88 7.67
CA GLY A 33 3.42 -20.29 7.97
C GLY A 33 4.48 -20.94 7.07
N GLU A 34 4.97 -20.23 6.05
CA GLU A 34 5.91 -20.76 5.06
C GLU A 34 7.16 -19.85 4.92
N ASN A 35 8.20 -20.34 4.25
CA ASN A 35 9.32 -19.50 3.82
C ASN A 35 8.88 -18.58 2.67
N VAL A 36 9.24 -17.30 2.72
CA VAL A 36 8.99 -16.33 1.65
C VAL A 36 10.27 -16.11 0.87
N THR A 37 10.19 -16.16 -0.46
CA THR A 37 11.34 -16.05 -1.36
C THR A 37 11.36 -14.77 -2.20
N GLY A 38 10.21 -14.12 -2.32
CA GLY A 38 10.07 -12.85 -3.04
C GLY A 38 8.95 -11.99 -2.45
N LEU A 39 9.13 -10.68 -2.52
CA LEU A 39 8.13 -9.69 -2.13
C LEU A 39 8.07 -8.59 -3.18
N MET A 40 6.87 -8.24 -3.61
CA MET A 40 6.60 -7.15 -4.53
C MET A 40 5.49 -6.25 -3.99
N VAL A 41 5.55 -4.96 -4.33
CA VAL A 41 4.56 -3.97 -3.92
C VAL A 41 4.13 -3.15 -5.13
N ALA A 42 2.84 -2.85 -5.23
CA ALA A 42 2.28 -1.95 -6.23
C ALA A 42 1.30 -0.97 -5.57
N PRO A 43 1.22 0.29 -6.00
CA PRO A 43 0.13 1.17 -5.60
C PRO A 43 -1.23 0.53 -5.92
N ALA A 44 -2.20 0.66 -5.01
CA ALA A 44 -3.52 0.06 -5.19
C ALA A 44 -4.20 0.57 -6.47
N GLY A 45 -4.86 -0.33 -7.19
CA GLY A 45 -5.49 -0.04 -8.49
C GLY A 45 -4.52 0.04 -9.68
N THR A 46 -3.23 -0.22 -9.47
CA THR A 46 -2.22 -0.25 -10.54
C THR A 46 -1.65 -1.66 -10.75
N ASN A 47 -1.04 -1.89 -11.92
CA ASN A 47 -0.27 -3.11 -12.23
C ASN A 47 1.24 -2.84 -12.23
N SER A 48 1.68 -1.76 -11.58
CA SER A 48 3.06 -1.32 -11.54
C SER A 48 3.79 -1.94 -10.34
N TRP A 49 4.22 -3.18 -10.50
CA TRP A 49 4.87 -3.95 -9.44
C TRP A 49 6.36 -3.64 -9.32
N ASN A 50 6.80 -3.34 -8.09
CA ASN A 50 8.20 -3.16 -7.73
C ASN A 50 8.66 -4.31 -6.84
N SER A 51 9.79 -4.92 -7.18
CA SER A 51 10.41 -5.93 -6.31
C SER A 51 11.07 -5.24 -5.12
N VAL A 52 10.70 -5.71 -3.92
CA VAL A 52 11.19 -5.18 -2.64
C VAL A 52 12.17 -6.14 -1.99
N TYR A 53 12.02 -7.44 -2.25
CA TYR A 53 12.87 -8.47 -1.67
C TYR A 53 12.98 -9.68 -2.59
N GLN A 54 14.19 -10.23 -2.67
CA GLN A 54 14.49 -11.52 -3.28
C GLN A 54 15.48 -12.25 -2.37
N GLY A 55 15.10 -13.42 -1.83
CA GLY A 55 15.95 -14.12 -0.87
C GLY A 55 15.23 -15.26 -0.16
N SER A 56 15.53 -15.44 1.13
CA SER A 56 14.83 -16.41 1.99
C SER A 56 14.49 -15.74 3.30
N PHE A 57 13.19 -15.63 3.56
CA PHE A 57 12.60 -14.95 4.69
C PHE A 57 11.68 -15.91 5.43
N THR A 58 12.17 -16.51 6.52
CA THR A 58 11.48 -17.62 7.20
C THR A 58 10.30 -17.13 8.03
N ASN A 59 9.36 -18.03 8.31
CA ASN A 59 8.19 -17.72 9.12
C ASN A 59 8.60 -17.18 10.50
N GLY A 60 7.98 -16.08 10.92
CA GLY A 60 8.25 -15.37 12.16
C GLY A 60 9.31 -14.27 12.06
N GLN A 61 10.11 -14.21 11.00
CA GLN A 61 11.11 -13.16 10.83
C GLN A 61 10.46 -11.82 10.47
N LYS A 62 11.25 -10.76 10.65
CA LYS A 62 10.95 -9.41 10.17
C LYS A 62 12.02 -8.95 9.20
N MET A 63 11.63 -8.14 8.21
CA MET A 63 12.56 -7.40 7.37
C MET A 63 12.10 -5.95 7.23
N SER A 64 13.04 -5.06 6.94
CA SER A 64 12.74 -3.67 6.61
C SER A 64 12.95 -3.40 5.13
N PHE A 65 12.16 -2.50 4.56
CA PHE A 65 12.42 -1.92 3.25
C PHE A 65 12.05 -0.44 3.23
N SER A 66 12.71 0.35 2.37
CA SER A 66 12.31 1.73 2.13
C SER A 66 11.18 1.76 1.11
N TYR A 67 10.10 2.47 1.42
CA TYR A 67 9.03 2.76 0.47
C TYR A 67 8.93 4.27 0.29
N GLU A 68 8.94 4.71 -0.97
CA GLU A 68 8.78 6.10 -1.35
C GLU A 68 7.62 6.21 -2.32
N GLU A 69 6.61 7.00 -1.95
CA GLU A 69 5.47 7.30 -2.79
C GLU A 69 5.27 8.81 -2.89
N THR A 70 5.18 9.30 -4.12
CA THR A 70 5.13 10.74 -4.42
C THR A 70 3.72 11.27 -4.64
N SER A 71 2.74 10.39 -4.86
CA SER A 71 1.34 10.77 -5.09
C SER A 71 0.55 11.05 -3.81
N GLY A 72 1.10 10.75 -2.63
CA GLY A 72 0.39 10.80 -1.35
C GLY A 72 -0.59 9.64 -1.12
N ASN A 73 -0.74 8.72 -2.08
CA ASN A 73 -1.55 7.50 -1.92
C ASN A 73 -0.71 6.36 -1.33
N CYS A 74 -0.82 6.14 -0.01
CA CYS A 74 -0.11 5.08 0.71
C CYS A 74 -0.81 3.72 0.71
N VAL A 75 -1.90 3.56 -0.05
CA VAL A 75 -2.59 2.28 -0.14
C VAL A 75 -1.91 1.44 -1.22
N VAL A 76 -1.45 0.26 -0.84
CA VAL A 76 -0.69 -0.64 -1.72
C VAL A 76 -1.27 -2.04 -1.74
N ASN A 77 -0.99 -2.75 -2.83
CA ASN A 77 -1.12 -4.20 -2.90
C ASN A 77 0.26 -4.83 -2.72
N VAL A 78 0.31 -5.93 -1.99
CA VAL A 78 1.53 -6.67 -1.68
C VAL A 78 1.39 -8.08 -2.24
N LYS A 79 2.34 -8.48 -3.06
CA LYS A 79 2.46 -9.85 -3.55
C LYS A 79 3.67 -10.51 -2.90
N PHE A 80 3.54 -11.74 -2.43
CA PHE A 80 4.68 -12.52 -1.96
C PHE A 80 4.70 -13.92 -2.55
N ILE A 81 5.91 -14.47 -2.69
CA ILE A 81 6.18 -15.79 -3.26
C ILE A 81 6.70 -16.68 -2.14
N ASN A 82 6.14 -17.88 -1.97
CA ASN A 82 6.63 -18.83 -0.98
C ASN A 82 7.82 -19.68 -1.50
N GLY A 83 8.35 -20.55 -0.64
CA GLY A 83 9.44 -21.48 -0.98
C GLY A 83 9.10 -22.47 -2.10
N ASN A 84 7.82 -22.68 -2.40
CA ASN A 84 7.33 -23.58 -3.45
C ASN A 84 7.03 -22.83 -4.76
N GLY A 85 7.25 -21.51 -4.81
CA GLY A 85 6.94 -20.68 -5.98
C GLY A 85 5.46 -20.28 -6.10
N LYS A 86 4.62 -20.56 -5.09
CA LYS A 86 3.22 -20.09 -5.06
C LYS A 86 3.17 -18.61 -4.70
N GLU A 87 2.38 -17.85 -5.45
CA GLU A 87 2.11 -16.44 -5.20
C GLU A 87 0.89 -16.25 -4.29
N TYR A 88 0.94 -15.22 -3.46
CA TYR A 88 -0.16 -14.75 -2.64
C TYR A 88 -0.29 -13.24 -2.77
N LEU A 89 -1.52 -12.73 -2.70
CA LEU A 89 -1.85 -11.32 -2.86
C LEU A 89 -2.57 -10.81 -1.60
N LEU A 90 -2.06 -9.71 -1.05
CA LEU A 90 -2.69 -8.91 -0.01
C LEU A 90 -3.07 -7.57 -0.63
N GLU A 91 -4.35 -7.24 -0.62
CA GLU A 91 -4.86 -6.03 -1.28
C GLU A 91 -5.18 -4.93 -0.27
N ASN A 92 -5.10 -3.68 -0.73
CA ASN A 92 -5.55 -2.49 0.00
C ASN A 92 -4.89 -2.30 1.37
N ILE A 93 -3.58 -2.55 1.44
CA ILE A 93 -2.79 -2.33 2.65
C ILE A 93 -2.52 -0.84 2.82
N ASP A 94 -3.03 -0.25 3.90
CA ASP A 94 -2.85 1.17 4.24
C ASP A 94 -1.54 1.40 5.01
N LEU A 95 -0.53 1.92 4.30
CA LEU A 95 0.76 2.29 4.89
C LEU A 95 0.76 3.67 5.57
N CYS A 96 -0.32 4.45 5.51
CA CYS A 96 -0.46 5.63 6.35
C CYS A 96 -0.85 5.26 7.77
N ALA A 97 -1.68 4.23 7.92
CA ALA A 97 -2.15 3.75 9.21
C ALA A 97 -1.12 2.90 9.96
N SER A 98 -0.22 2.22 9.25
CA SER A 98 0.77 1.31 9.83
C SER A 98 2.11 1.32 9.07
N ASN A 99 3.21 1.17 9.82
CA ASN A 99 4.54 0.90 9.25
C ASN A 99 4.83 -0.59 9.09
N GLU A 100 3.95 -1.47 9.59
CA GLU A 100 4.14 -2.92 9.59
C GLU A 100 3.12 -3.59 8.67
N ILE A 101 3.60 -4.45 7.77
CA ILE A 101 2.82 -5.36 6.92
C ILE A 101 2.99 -6.78 7.47
N VAL A 102 1.89 -7.48 7.70
CA VAL A 102 1.92 -8.89 8.13
C VAL A 102 1.55 -9.78 6.96
N LEU A 103 2.45 -10.66 6.55
CA LEU A 103 2.19 -11.62 5.47
C LEU A 103 1.40 -12.81 6.03
N THR A 104 0.24 -13.10 5.45
CA THR A 104 -0.62 -14.24 5.78
C THR A 104 -1.09 -14.94 4.51
N THR A 105 -1.34 -16.25 4.58
CA THR A 105 -1.83 -17.06 3.43
C THR A 105 -3.34 -17.16 3.34
N THR A 106 -4.07 -16.55 4.28
CA THR A 106 -5.50 -16.32 4.12
C THR A 106 -5.67 -15.42 2.90
N GLU A 107 -6.03 -16.02 1.78
CA GLU A 107 -6.44 -15.29 0.59
C GLU A 107 -7.49 -14.27 1.05
N SER A 108 -7.24 -12.98 0.79
CA SER A 108 -8.29 -11.96 0.80
C SER A 108 -9.22 -12.30 -0.35
N THR A 109 -10.01 -13.36 -0.17
CA THR A 109 -11.15 -13.64 -1.01
C THR A 109 -12.08 -12.47 -0.76
N ASN A 110 -12.28 -11.67 -1.79
CA ASN A 110 -13.49 -10.89 -1.93
C ASN A 110 -14.63 -11.94 -1.96
N VAL A 111 -15.10 -12.35 -0.78
CA VAL A 111 -16.25 -13.24 -0.64
C VAL A 111 -17.48 -12.38 -0.93
N GLU A 112 -17.71 -12.16 -2.22
CA GLU A 112 -19.00 -11.70 -2.69
C GLU A 112 -19.95 -12.90 -2.74
N SER A 113 -21.07 -12.74 -2.06
CA SER A 113 -22.24 -13.63 -1.93
C SER A 113 -22.10 -14.89 -1.07
N ILE A 114 -22.70 -14.79 0.12
CA ILE A 114 -23.25 -15.90 0.90
C ILE A 114 -24.32 -16.57 0.03
N ASP A 115 -24.07 -17.78 -0.47
CA ASP A 115 -25.13 -18.65 -0.97
C ASP A 115 -25.99 -19.10 0.22
N VAL A 116 -27.09 -18.39 0.44
CA VAL A 116 -28.13 -18.79 1.39
C VAL A 116 -28.82 -20.05 0.83
N PRO A 117 -28.88 -21.17 1.56
CA PRO A 117 -29.64 -22.32 1.11
C PRO A 117 -31.13 -21.96 1.05
N VAL A 118 -31.72 -22.02 -0.15
CA VAL A 118 -33.16 -21.97 -0.34
C VAL A 118 -33.77 -23.19 0.34
N ILE A 119 -34.40 -22.97 1.50
CA ILE A 119 -35.23 -23.99 2.15
C ILE A 119 -36.42 -24.25 1.23
N LYS A 120 -36.44 -25.41 0.57
CA LYS A 120 -37.60 -25.89 -0.19
C LYS A 120 -38.78 -26.07 0.76
N ARG A 121 -39.93 -25.49 0.40
CA ARG A 121 -41.25 -25.88 0.94
C ARG A 121 -41.90 -26.87 -0.01
#